data_AF-A0AB34Y2B4-F1
#
_entry.id   AF-A0AB34Y2B4-F1
#
_cell.length_a   1.000
_cell.length_b   1.000
_cell.length_c   1.000
_cell.angle_alpha   90.00
_cell.angle_beta   90.00
_cell.angle_gamma   90.00
#
_symmetry.space_group_name_H-M   'P 1'
#
loop_
_entity.id
_entity.type
_entity.pdbx_description
1 polymer ?
#
loop_
_entity_poly.entity_id
_entity_poly.type
_entity_poly.pdbx_seq_one_letter_code
_entity_poly.pdbx_strand_id
1 'polypeptide(L)'
;MYATLVATAERSHAQIVVCDVRKIYAATHRTTSLLSLPDATEHVAIAAYLKYGLNNAYSGNKLYARSCWQKYRYQRMVYEDLDILLDMLSCCERVAYVQQPFYNYYKHAGSTTLDYTNPRLFDIMTAYQDAIEHAKVTYQDAVTYCVAKRILINLATPGFADYLAEFIELIRQLRPTFEASPSIMSDPAIKKICDYAGQLTLPRRFICEREDWAQSWHQYSRNFKTIIPVAKALPADLRQRSNHFKLDYWLLKTLFEQGGLLILGTVKLHRPFGRLRAGGDVLAFEGEHCLLVGAQPRSPLISELLQQLIVGSESLTELLTMVKAQPERWSAGTHKIRLVDIKDWLQ
;
A
#
# COMPACT_ATOMS: atom_id res chain seq x y z
N MET A 1 14.81 33.21 2.22
CA MET A 1 15.22 31.86 1.79
C MET A 1 16.40 31.91 0.83
N TYR A 2 16.19 32.27 -0.43
CA TYR A 2 17.19 32.07 -1.49
C TYR A 2 18.54 32.74 -1.25
N ALA A 3 18.58 34.00 -0.76
CA ALA A 3 19.84 34.68 -0.47
C ALA A 3 20.75 33.85 0.47
N THR A 4 20.19 33.31 1.55
CA THR A 4 20.93 32.43 2.48
C THR A 4 21.36 31.14 1.80
N LEU A 5 20.47 30.48 1.04
CA LEU A 5 20.81 29.20 0.40
C LEU A 5 21.88 29.36 -0.68
N VAL A 6 21.86 30.46 -1.44
CA VAL A 6 22.88 30.77 -2.45
C VAL A 6 24.23 31.00 -1.78
N ALA A 7 24.29 31.87 -0.75
CA ALA A 7 25.54 32.13 -0.03
C ALA A 7 26.11 30.85 0.62
N THR A 8 25.25 29.97 1.15
CA THR A 8 25.67 28.65 1.65
C THR A 8 26.18 27.75 0.52
N ALA A 9 25.50 27.70 -0.63
CA ALA A 9 25.93 26.89 -1.77
C ALA A 9 27.32 27.30 -2.27
N GLU A 10 27.57 28.60 -2.38
CA GLU A 10 28.85 29.16 -2.82
C GLU A 10 29.99 28.82 -1.85
N ARG A 11 29.78 29.02 -0.56
CA ARG A 11 30.79 28.72 0.48
C ARG A 11 31.12 27.23 0.61
N SER A 12 30.11 26.37 0.53
CA SER A 12 30.26 24.92 0.72
C SER A 12 30.57 24.17 -0.58
N HIS A 13 30.41 24.84 -1.73
CA HIS A 13 30.35 24.24 -3.05
C HIS A 13 29.32 23.09 -3.13
N ALA A 14 28.18 23.24 -2.45
CA ALA A 14 27.12 22.24 -2.44
C ALA A 14 26.31 22.25 -3.74
N GLN A 15 25.97 21.06 -4.23
CA GLN A 15 25.06 20.90 -5.37
C GLN A 15 23.60 21.08 -4.95
N ILE A 16 23.28 20.73 -3.70
CA ILE A 16 21.96 20.95 -3.11
C ILE A 16 22.14 21.58 -1.74
N VAL A 17 21.40 22.65 -1.49
CA VAL A 17 21.27 23.25 -0.16
C VAL A 17 19.84 23.06 0.31
N VAL A 18 19.66 22.44 1.47
CA VAL A 18 18.35 22.14 2.05
C VAL A 18 18.09 23.04 3.25
N CYS A 19 16.84 23.47 3.45
CA CYS A 19 16.44 24.19 4.66
C CYS A 19 15.30 23.51 5.40
N ASP A 20 15.02 23.94 6.62
CA ASP A 20 13.86 23.44 7.35
C ASP A 20 12.55 23.95 6.76
N VAL A 21 11.46 23.31 7.18
CA VAL A 21 10.11 23.59 6.73
C VAL A 21 9.25 24.03 7.91
N ARG A 22 8.56 25.15 7.71
CA ARG A 22 7.44 25.60 8.55
C ARG A 22 6.16 24.98 8.01
N LYS A 23 5.57 24.03 8.72
CA LYS A 23 4.28 23.42 8.35
C LYS A 23 3.14 24.25 8.94
N ILE A 24 2.25 24.71 8.08
CA ILE A 24 1.09 25.55 8.42
C ILE A 24 -0.18 24.73 8.18
N TYR A 25 -0.91 24.41 9.24
CA TYR A 25 -2.15 23.66 9.20
C TYR A 25 -3.31 24.66 9.15
N ALA A 26 -3.81 24.94 7.94
CA ALA A 26 -4.78 26.01 7.74
C ALA A 26 -6.08 25.79 8.53
N ALA A 27 -6.59 24.55 8.55
CA ALA A 27 -7.85 24.21 9.21
C ALA A 27 -7.83 24.35 10.75
N THR A 28 -6.65 24.20 11.37
CA THR A 28 -6.51 24.25 12.84
C THR A 28 -5.75 25.46 13.33
N HIS A 29 -5.39 26.39 12.43
CA HIS A 29 -4.51 27.54 12.70
C HIS A 29 -3.20 27.18 13.42
N ARG A 30 -2.74 25.93 13.27
CA ARG A 30 -1.53 25.43 13.94
C ARG A 30 -0.32 25.60 13.02
N THR A 31 0.80 26.04 13.59
CA THR A 31 2.09 26.08 12.89
C THR A 31 3.11 25.24 13.64
N THR A 32 3.91 24.47 12.91
CA THR A 32 5.01 23.67 13.49
C THR A 32 6.27 23.83 12.64
N SER A 33 7.41 24.07 13.28
CA SER A 33 8.72 24.00 12.63
C SER A 33 9.53 22.94 13.35
N LEU A 34 9.98 21.92 12.62
CA LEU A 34 10.83 20.86 13.16
C LEU A 34 12.17 20.91 12.44
N LEU A 35 13.24 20.75 13.22
CA LEU A 35 14.59 20.64 12.71
C LEU A 35 14.71 19.34 11.92
N SER A 36 15.17 19.42 10.67
CA SER A 36 15.36 18.23 9.83
C SER A 36 16.52 17.36 10.34
N LEU A 37 17.55 17.99 10.91
CA LEU A 37 18.68 17.37 11.60
C LEU A 37 18.98 18.18 12.88
N PRO A 38 19.56 17.55 13.93
CA PRO A 38 19.83 18.19 15.21
C PRO A 38 20.81 19.36 15.10
N ASP A 39 21.85 19.22 14.27
CA ASP A 39 22.90 20.23 14.11
C ASP A 39 22.89 20.81 12.69
N ALA A 40 23.08 22.13 12.59
CA ALA A 40 23.36 22.80 11.33
C ALA A 40 24.85 22.63 10.97
N THR A 41 25.14 22.16 9.76
CA THR A 41 26.52 22.04 9.28
C THR A 41 26.65 22.51 7.84
N GLU A 42 27.77 23.16 7.51
CA GLU A 42 28.09 23.55 6.13
C GLU A 42 28.31 22.34 5.22
N HIS A 43 28.69 21.21 5.82
CA HIS A 43 28.83 19.91 5.16
C HIS A 43 27.99 18.89 5.90
N VAL A 44 26.88 18.50 5.29
CA VAL A 44 26.00 17.47 5.84
C VAL A 44 26.52 16.12 5.41
N ALA A 45 26.62 15.18 6.35
CA ALA A 45 26.79 13.79 5.98
C ALA A 45 25.53 13.35 5.20
N ILE A 46 25.67 13.18 3.88
CA ILE A 46 24.53 12.84 2.98
C ILE A 46 23.77 11.62 3.49
N ALA A 47 24.49 10.59 3.96
CA ALA A 47 23.89 9.41 4.58
C ALA A 47 22.99 9.77 5.78
N ALA A 48 23.42 10.67 6.67
CA ALA A 48 22.63 11.10 7.81
C ALA A 48 21.37 11.87 7.39
N TYR A 49 21.46 12.73 6.38
CA TYR A 49 20.29 13.47 5.88
C TYR A 49 19.29 12.55 5.16
N LEU A 50 19.77 11.63 4.33
CA LEU A 50 18.94 10.61 3.69
C LEU A 50 18.23 9.76 4.76
N LYS A 51 18.97 9.30 5.77
CA LYS A 51 18.46 8.39 6.80
C LYS A 51 17.49 9.07 7.78
N TYR A 52 17.83 10.26 8.26
CA TYR A 52 17.15 10.89 9.41
C TYR A 52 16.41 12.20 9.07
N GLY A 53 16.69 12.81 7.91
CA GLY A 53 16.11 14.09 7.52
C GLY A 53 14.59 14.06 7.42
N LEU A 54 13.91 14.94 8.17
CA LEU A 54 12.43 15.00 8.18
C LEU A 54 11.82 15.54 6.88
N ASN A 55 12.57 16.33 6.12
CA ASN A 55 12.10 17.06 4.93
C ASN A 55 12.90 16.70 3.67
N ASN A 56 13.52 15.51 3.66
CA ASN A 56 14.41 15.06 2.58
C ASN A 56 13.70 14.85 1.24
N ALA A 57 12.42 14.48 1.25
CA ALA A 57 11.59 14.26 0.07
C ALA A 57 10.61 15.41 -0.23
N TYR A 58 10.91 16.65 0.17
CA TYR A 58 10.18 17.84 -0.31
C TYR A 58 11.00 18.55 -1.38
N SER A 59 10.41 18.92 -2.51
CA SER A 59 11.17 19.63 -3.54
C SER A 59 11.40 21.11 -3.20
N GLY A 60 10.40 21.75 -2.57
CA GLY A 60 10.35 23.20 -2.39
C GLY A 60 11.28 23.80 -1.33
N ASN A 61 11.84 23.00 -0.43
CA ASN A 61 12.73 23.50 0.65
C ASN A 61 14.21 23.48 0.27
N LYS A 62 14.53 23.51 -1.03
CA LYS A 62 15.88 23.27 -1.53
C LYS A 62 16.27 24.27 -2.62
N LEU A 63 17.57 24.55 -2.70
CA LEU A 63 18.23 25.14 -3.85
C LEU A 63 19.04 24.04 -4.55
N TYR A 64 18.92 23.97 -5.88
CA TYR A 64 19.58 22.93 -6.69
C TYR A 64 20.54 23.55 -7.70
N ALA A 65 21.70 22.95 -7.86
CA ALA A 65 22.54 23.16 -9.02
C ALA A 65 21.81 22.70 -10.29
N ARG A 66 22.00 23.42 -11.39
CA ARG A 66 21.41 23.06 -12.69
C ARG A 66 21.80 21.65 -13.15
N SER A 67 23.02 21.22 -12.84
CA SER A 67 23.54 19.90 -13.20
C SER A 67 22.73 18.75 -12.58
N CYS A 68 22.15 18.92 -11.39
CA CYS A 68 21.25 17.93 -10.81
C CYS A 68 20.09 17.64 -11.79
N TRP A 69 19.46 18.68 -12.32
CA TRP A 69 18.33 18.55 -13.24
C TRP A 69 18.71 18.12 -14.66
N GLN A 70 19.97 17.78 -14.97
CA GLN A 70 20.28 17.21 -16.27
C GLN A 70 19.88 15.72 -16.35
N LYS A 71 19.86 15.01 -15.22
CA LYS A 71 19.51 13.58 -15.12
C LYS A 71 18.04 13.35 -14.74
N TYR A 72 17.43 14.25 -13.97
CA TYR A 72 16.12 14.00 -13.33
C TYR A 72 14.96 14.78 -13.95
N ARG A 73 13.79 14.13 -14.05
CA ARG A 73 12.51 14.74 -14.41
C ARG A 73 11.43 14.17 -13.50
N TYR A 74 10.46 15.00 -13.12
CA TYR A 74 9.30 14.51 -12.38
C TYR A 74 8.45 13.60 -13.25
N GLN A 75 8.04 12.48 -12.66
CA GLN A 75 7.07 11.59 -13.25
C GLN A 75 5.64 12.11 -13.02
N ARG A 76 4.70 11.66 -13.84
CA ARG A 76 3.27 11.99 -13.69
C ARG A 76 2.64 11.09 -12.61
N MET A 77 2.93 11.39 -11.35
CA MET A 77 2.42 10.67 -10.16
C MET A 77 2.16 11.63 -8.99
N VAL A 78 1.61 11.16 -7.86
CA VAL A 78 1.37 11.98 -6.63
C VAL A 78 2.59 12.08 -5.72
N TYR A 79 3.50 11.12 -5.82
CA TYR A 79 4.70 11.01 -4.98
C TYR A 79 5.98 11.27 -5.77
N GLU A 80 5.91 12.12 -6.79
CA GLU A 80 6.99 12.43 -7.74
C GLU A 80 8.22 13.04 -7.06
N ASP A 81 8.03 13.78 -5.97
CA ASP A 81 9.13 14.29 -5.15
C ASP A 81 9.90 13.15 -4.47
N LEU A 82 9.18 12.19 -3.87
CA LEU A 82 9.79 11.05 -3.18
C LEU A 82 10.55 10.15 -4.16
N ASP A 83 9.98 9.98 -5.35
CA ASP A 83 10.52 9.17 -6.44
C ASP A 83 11.95 9.57 -6.82
N ILE A 84 12.21 10.87 -6.97
CA ILE A 84 13.50 11.34 -7.51
C ILE A 84 14.43 11.96 -6.47
N LEU A 85 13.92 12.52 -5.36
CA LEU A 85 14.77 13.36 -4.50
C LEU A 85 15.76 12.55 -3.66
N LEU A 86 15.40 11.34 -3.23
CA LEU A 86 16.33 10.49 -2.48
C LEU A 86 17.48 10.00 -3.38
N ASP A 87 17.18 9.61 -4.63
CA ASP A 87 18.20 9.32 -5.64
C ASP A 87 19.07 10.55 -5.90
N MET A 88 18.47 11.71 -6.24
CA MET A 88 19.21 12.93 -6.56
C MET A 88 20.15 13.36 -5.43
N LEU A 89 19.70 13.31 -4.17
CA LEU A 89 20.54 13.60 -3.01
C LEU A 89 21.67 12.57 -2.86
N SER A 90 21.40 11.28 -3.10
CA SER A 90 22.42 10.23 -3.06
C SER A 90 23.49 10.36 -4.16
N CYS A 91 23.14 11.00 -5.27
CA CYS A 91 24.05 11.24 -6.39
C CYS A 91 24.88 12.52 -6.26
N CYS A 92 24.60 13.36 -5.25
CA CYS A 92 25.41 14.54 -4.97
C CYS A 92 26.75 14.16 -4.32
N GLU A 93 27.79 14.91 -4.64
CA GLU A 93 29.08 14.94 -3.94
C GLU A 93 28.97 15.75 -2.65
N ARG A 94 28.23 16.87 -2.68
CA ARG A 94 28.07 17.78 -1.53
C ARG A 94 26.64 18.28 -1.37
N VAL A 95 26.13 18.15 -0.16
CA VAL A 95 24.86 18.71 0.31
C VAL A 95 25.14 19.57 1.53
N ALA A 96 24.55 20.76 1.57
CA ALA A 96 24.59 21.65 2.73
C ALA A 96 23.20 21.80 3.36
N TYR A 97 23.14 22.09 4.66
CA TYR A 97 21.90 22.27 5.41
C TYR A 97 21.89 23.58 6.15
N VAL A 98 20.79 24.31 5.99
CA VAL A 98 20.49 25.53 6.72
C VAL A 98 19.34 25.23 7.66
N GLN A 99 19.64 25.20 8.96
CA GLN A 99 18.67 24.95 10.04
C GLN A 99 17.79 26.19 10.30
N GLN A 100 17.04 26.60 9.27
CA GLN A 100 16.10 27.71 9.31
C GLN A 100 14.84 27.33 8.54
N PRO A 101 13.64 27.48 9.13
CA PRO A 101 12.38 27.06 8.52
C PRO A 101 11.88 28.09 7.51
N PHE A 102 12.66 28.30 6.44
CA PHE A 102 12.38 29.32 5.43
C PHE A 102 11.23 28.96 4.49
N TYR A 103 10.98 27.66 4.30
CA TYR A 103 9.93 27.19 3.39
C TYR A 103 8.62 26.97 4.16
N ASN A 104 7.55 27.65 3.74
CA ASN A 104 6.22 27.51 4.31
C ASN A 104 5.42 26.44 3.55
N TYR A 105 5.17 25.30 4.18
CA TYR A 105 4.36 24.22 3.64
C TYR A 105 2.93 24.29 4.20
N TYR A 106 1.98 24.66 3.34
CA TYR A 106 0.57 24.77 3.70
C TYR A 106 -0.13 23.43 3.56
N LYS A 107 -0.67 22.92 4.68
CA LYS A 107 -1.59 21.78 4.71
C LYS A 107 -3.03 22.28 4.69
N HIS A 108 -3.69 22.12 3.55
CA HIS A 108 -5.11 22.38 3.36
C HIS A 108 -5.89 21.06 3.26
N ALA A 109 -7.21 21.11 3.49
CA ALA A 109 -8.08 19.94 3.52
C ALA A 109 -8.14 19.19 2.18
N GLY A 110 -8.04 19.89 1.05
CA GLY A 110 -8.04 19.30 -0.30
C GLY A 110 -6.70 18.74 -0.78
N SER A 111 -5.72 18.45 0.10
CA SER A 111 -4.44 17.87 -0.33
C SER A 111 -4.65 16.43 -0.76
N THR A 112 -4.21 16.07 -1.96
CA THR A 112 -4.33 14.70 -2.50
C THR A 112 -3.75 13.64 -1.56
N THR A 113 -2.60 13.93 -0.94
CA THR A 113 -1.95 13.02 0.03
C THR A 113 -2.68 12.87 1.38
N LEU A 114 -3.79 13.59 1.59
CA LEU A 114 -4.69 13.45 2.74
C LEU A 114 -6.04 12.83 2.35
N ASP A 115 -6.32 12.68 1.05
CA ASP A 115 -7.46 11.95 0.53
C ASP A 115 -7.10 10.47 0.37
N TYR A 116 -7.24 9.73 1.46
CA TYR A 116 -6.88 8.31 1.49
C TYR A 116 -7.78 7.43 0.61
N THR A 117 -8.91 7.96 0.15
CA THR A 117 -9.76 7.26 -0.83
C THR A 117 -9.20 7.37 -2.25
N ASN A 118 -8.21 8.22 -2.50
CA ASN A 118 -7.71 8.47 -3.84
C ASN A 118 -6.81 7.33 -4.35
N PRO A 119 -7.19 6.60 -5.42
CA PRO A 119 -6.39 5.48 -5.91
C PRO A 119 -5.02 5.89 -6.45
N ARG A 120 -4.77 7.19 -6.70
CA ARG A 120 -3.43 7.67 -7.06
C ARG A 120 -2.43 7.49 -5.93
N LEU A 121 -2.85 7.29 -4.68
CA LEU A 121 -1.87 7.06 -3.60
C LEU A 121 -1.11 5.73 -3.73
N PHE A 122 -1.55 4.80 -4.57
CA PHE A 122 -0.74 3.63 -4.93
C PHE A 122 0.62 4.01 -5.56
N ASP A 123 0.76 5.23 -6.09
CA ASP A 123 2.02 5.78 -6.59
C ASP A 123 3.15 5.72 -5.55
N ILE A 124 2.82 5.73 -4.25
CA ILE A 124 3.82 5.65 -3.18
C ILE A 124 4.61 4.34 -3.21
N MET A 125 3.99 3.25 -3.69
CA MET A 125 4.63 1.95 -3.76
C MET A 125 5.75 1.96 -4.81
N THR A 126 5.48 2.58 -5.96
CA THR A 126 6.47 2.81 -7.02
C THR A 126 7.57 3.73 -6.51
N ALA A 127 7.23 4.88 -5.90
CA ALA A 127 8.21 5.83 -5.38
C ALA A 127 9.20 5.20 -4.37
N TYR A 128 8.73 4.25 -3.55
CA TYR A 128 9.60 3.54 -2.60
C TYR A 128 10.53 2.53 -3.27
N GLN A 129 10.07 1.84 -4.32
CA GLN A 129 10.90 0.91 -5.09
C GLN A 129 11.99 1.69 -5.82
N ASP A 130 11.58 2.69 -6.61
CA ASP A 130 12.46 3.53 -7.42
C ASP A 130 13.51 4.25 -6.55
N ALA A 131 13.12 4.74 -5.37
CA ALA A 131 14.06 5.36 -4.43
C ALA A 131 15.18 4.41 -3.99
N ILE A 132 14.87 3.13 -3.69
CA ILE A 132 15.88 2.14 -3.30
C ILE A 132 16.71 1.69 -4.50
N GLU A 133 16.05 1.42 -5.62
CA GLU A 133 16.67 0.89 -6.84
C GLU A 133 17.68 1.87 -7.43
N HIS A 134 17.33 3.16 -7.47
CA HIS A 134 18.15 4.17 -8.11
C HIS A 134 19.14 4.87 -7.17
N ALA A 135 19.07 4.62 -5.85
CA ALA A 135 20.02 5.18 -4.90
C ALA A 135 21.47 4.78 -5.25
N LYS A 136 22.40 5.74 -5.16
CA LYS A 136 23.83 5.46 -5.28
C LYS A 136 24.23 4.40 -4.24
N VAL A 137 24.96 3.37 -4.68
CA VAL A 137 25.34 2.19 -3.85
C VAL A 137 25.91 2.58 -2.48
N THR A 138 26.76 3.60 -2.41
CA THR A 138 27.35 4.11 -1.16
C THR A 138 26.30 4.58 -0.12
N TYR A 139 25.10 4.96 -0.56
CA TYR A 139 24.01 5.45 0.28
C TYR A 139 22.79 4.52 0.30
N GLN A 140 22.89 3.32 -0.28
CA GLN A 140 21.77 2.39 -0.38
C GLN A 140 21.20 2.04 1.00
N ASP A 141 22.04 1.81 2.01
CA ASP A 141 21.62 1.55 3.39
C ASP A 141 20.82 2.72 4.00
N ALA A 142 21.26 3.96 3.79
CA ALA A 142 20.60 5.16 4.30
C ALA A 142 19.21 5.37 3.66
N VAL A 143 19.13 5.19 2.34
CA VAL A 143 17.85 5.31 1.61
C VAL A 143 16.91 4.18 1.99
N THR A 144 17.41 2.94 2.05
CA THR A 144 16.63 1.76 2.46
C THR A 144 16.04 1.93 3.85
N TYR A 145 16.82 2.41 4.82
CA TYR A 145 16.32 2.75 6.15
C TYR A 145 15.25 3.86 6.11
N CYS A 146 15.46 4.91 5.32
CA CYS A 146 14.48 6.00 5.18
C CYS A 146 13.14 5.48 4.64
N VAL A 147 13.19 4.63 3.61
CA VAL A 147 12.01 4.00 3.01
C VAL A 147 11.31 3.09 4.03
N ALA A 148 12.05 2.23 4.73
CA ALA A 148 11.47 1.36 5.76
C ALA A 148 10.77 2.16 6.87
N LYS A 149 11.43 3.21 7.38
CA LYS A 149 10.84 4.14 8.36
C LYS A 149 9.56 4.80 7.84
N ARG A 150 9.55 5.26 6.60
CA ARG A 150 8.38 5.90 6.00
C ARG A 150 7.21 4.92 5.79
N ILE A 151 7.50 3.69 5.36
CA ILE A 151 6.49 2.62 5.26
C ILE A 151 5.86 2.35 6.63
N LEU A 152 6.65 2.22 7.69
CA LEU A 152 6.13 1.99 9.05
C LEU A 152 5.27 3.17 9.55
N ILE A 153 5.65 4.41 9.24
CA ILE A 153 4.84 5.60 9.53
C ILE A 153 3.49 5.54 8.79
N ASN A 154 3.49 5.15 7.52
CA ASN A 154 2.24 5.01 6.76
C ASN A 154 1.37 3.89 7.32
N LEU A 155 1.95 2.73 7.66
CA LEU A 155 1.22 1.64 8.30
C LEU A 155 0.60 2.04 9.66
N ALA A 156 1.24 2.94 10.39
CA ALA A 156 0.70 3.52 11.63
C ALA A 156 -0.33 4.63 11.40
N THR A 157 -0.51 5.10 10.16
CA THR A 157 -1.45 6.18 9.82
C THR A 157 -2.81 5.57 9.45
N PRO A 158 -3.90 5.85 10.21
CA PRO A 158 -5.20 5.19 10.01
C PRO A 158 -5.74 5.27 8.58
N GLY A 159 -5.49 6.38 7.88
CA GLY A 159 -5.92 6.57 6.49
C GLY A 159 -5.31 5.56 5.51
N PHE A 160 -4.11 5.05 5.76
CA PHE A 160 -3.46 4.08 4.88
C PHE A 160 -3.87 2.63 5.13
N ALA A 161 -4.78 2.36 6.07
CA ALA A 161 -5.24 1.00 6.36
C ALA A 161 -5.86 0.30 5.14
N ASP A 162 -6.38 1.07 4.19
CA ASP A 162 -6.98 0.54 2.95
C ASP A 162 -5.96 0.22 1.85
N TYR A 163 -4.66 0.44 2.12
CA TYR A 163 -3.52 0.05 1.29
C TYR A 163 -2.67 -1.04 1.95
N LEU A 164 -3.18 -1.65 3.03
CA LEU A 164 -2.40 -2.56 3.88
C LEU A 164 -1.84 -3.75 3.10
N ALA A 165 -2.64 -4.40 2.24
CA ALA A 165 -2.15 -5.52 1.44
C ALA A 165 -1.05 -5.09 0.46
N GLU A 166 -1.15 -3.90 -0.11
CA GLU A 166 -0.16 -3.36 -1.04
C GLU A 166 1.15 -3.03 -0.31
N PHE A 167 1.09 -2.50 0.92
CA PHE A 167 2.29 -2.34 1.75
C PHE A 167 2.91 -3.68 2.14
N ILE A 168 2.11 -4.67 2.56
CA ILE A 168 2.62 -6.01 2.91
C ILE A 168 3.34 -6.64 1.70
N GLU A 169 2.75 -6.53 0.51
CA GLU A 169 3.35 -7.05 -0.73
C GLU A 169 4.63 -6.32 -1.11
N LEU A 170 4.65 -4.99 -1.00
CA LEU A 170 5.85 -4.18 -1.20
C LEU A 170 6.96 -4.60 -0.22
N ILE A 171 6.63 -4.76 1.06
CA ILE A 171 7.58 -5.17 2.10
C ILE A 171 8.13 -6.56 1.80
N ARG A 172 7.27 -7.49 1.38
CA ARG A 172 7.69 -8.84 1.00
C ARG A 172 8.65 -8.83 -0.19
N GLN A 173 8.39 -7.98 -1.19
CA GLN A 173 9.29 -7.78 -2.33
C GLN A 173 10.63 -7.20 -1.91
N LEU A 174 10.63 -6.18 -1.04
CA LEU A 174 11.82 -5.47 -0.57
C LEU A 174 12.54 -6.17 0.61
N ARG A 175 12.00 -7.28 1.09
CA ARG A 175 12.51 -8.01 2.26
C ARG A 175 14.01 -8.30 2.18
N PRO A 176 14.56 -8.83 1.06
CA PRO A 176 15.99 -9.11 0.99
C PRO A 176 16.84 -7.85 1.20
N THR A 177 16.41 -6.71 0.65
CA THR A 177 17.08 -5.41 0.82
C THR A 177 16.97 -4.90 2.27
N PHE A 178 15.82 -5.08 2.92
CA PHE A 178 15.66 -4.69 4.33
C PHE A 178 16.49 -5.55 5.28
N GLU A 179 16.55 -6.86 5.07
CA GLU A 179 17.35 -7.78 5.89
C GLU A 179 18.86 -7.57 5.69
N ALA A 180 19.28 -7.12 4.51
CA ALA A 180 20.67 -6.80 4.21
C ALA A 180 21.15 -5.44 4.77
N SER A 181 20.25 -4.54 5.17
CA SER A 181 20.58 -3.20 5.67
C SER A 181 21.05 -3.25 7.14
N PRO A 182 22.34 -2.96 7.44
CA PRO A 182 22.82 -2.92 8.83
C PRO A 182 22.07 -1.87 9.66
N SER A 183 21.71 -0.74 9.04
CA SER A 183 20.96 0.32 9.71
C SER A 183 19.58 -0.15 10.19
N ILE A 184 18.84 -0.90 9.37
CA ILE A 184 17.55 -1.46 9.76
C ILE A 184 17.73 -2.51 10.85
N MET A 185 18.67 -3.44 10.65
CA MET A 185 18.85 -4.58 11.55
C MET A 185 19.35 -4.19 12.94
N SER A 186 20.03 -3.05 13.05
CA SER A 186 20.49 -2.44 14.31
C SER A 186 19.43 -1.63 15.06
N ASP A 187 18.32 -1.26 14.42
CA ASP A 187 17.26 -0.41 15.00
C ASP A 187 16.00 -1.25 15.27
N PRO A 188 15.69 -1.60 16.53
CA PRO A 188 14.54 -2.44 16.85
C PRO A 188 13.20 -1.86 16.44
N ALA A 189 13.07 -0.52 16.33
CA ALA A 189 11.82 0.10 15.92
C ALA A 189 11.59 -0.07 14.41
N ILE A 190 12.67 0.00 13.61
CA ILE A 190 12.58 -0.11 12.15
C ILE A 190 12.63 -1.58 11.70
N LYS A 191 13.39 -2.44 12.38
CA LYS A 191 13.46 -3.89 12.11
C LYS A 191 12.09 -4.57 12.08
N LYS A 192 11.09 -4.03 12.80
CA LYS A 192 9.69 -4.48 12.77
C LYS A 192 9.08 -4.51 11.37
N ILE A 193 9.65 -3.80 10.39
CA ILE A 193 9.19 -3.92 9.00
C ILE A 193 9.24 -5.36 8.50
N CYS A 194 10.23 -6.15 8.93
CA CYS A 194 10.37 -7.55 8.53
C CYS A 194 9.23 -8.44 9.05
N ASP A 195 8.55 -8.05 10.14
CA ASP A 195 7.42 -8.81 10.70
C ASP A 195 6.21 -8.82 9.75
N TYR A 196 6.11 -7.83 8.86
CA TYR A 196 5.04 -7.75 7.86
C TYR A 196 5.27 -8.70 6.68
N ALA A 197 6.52 -9.07 6.38
CA ALA A 197 6.82 -9.86 5.18
C ALA A 197 6.19 -11.26 5.21
N GLY A 198 5.97 -11.81 6.42
CA GLY A 198 5.29 -13.09 6.63
C GLY A 198 3.76 -13.01 6.64
N GLN A 199 3.17 -11.81 6.62
CA GLN A 199 1.72 -11.66 6.62
C GLN A 199 1.13 -12.09 5.28
N LEU A 200 -0.01 -12.77 5.34
CA LEU A 200 -0.72 -13.23 4.15
C LEU A 200 -1.42 -12.07 3.45
N THR A 201 -1.44 -12.12 2.12
CA THR A 201 -2.33 -11.28 1.30
C THR A 201 -3.05 -12.14 0.28
N LEU A 202 -4.33 -11.89 0.06
CA LEU A 202 -5.10 -12.60 -0.95
C LEU A 202 -4.56 -12.29 -2.35
N PRO A 203 -4.52 -13.27 -3.28
CA PRO A 203 -4.06 -13.06 -4.66
C PRO A 203 -4.76 -11.89 -5.38
N ARG A 204 -4.05 -11.24 -6.32
CA ARG A 204 -4.56 -10.12 -7.16
C ARG A 204 -5.48 -10.62 -8.28
N ARG A 205 -6.59 -11.25 -7.89
CA ARG A 205 -7.57 -11.85 -8.81
C ARG A 205 -8.98 -11.45 -8.38
N PHE A 206 -9.76 -10.99 -9.34
CA PHE A 206 -11.21 -10.90 -9.21
C PHE A 206 -11.83 -12.11 -9.90
N ILE A 207 -12.77 -12.75 -9.22
CA ILE A 207 -13.57 -13.86 -9.74
C ILE A 207 -15.00 -13.37 -9.71
N CYS A 208 -15.70 -13.42 -10.83
CA CYS A 208 -17.08 -12.95 -10.93
C CYS A 208 -17.81 -13.66 -12.07
N GLU A 209 -19.13 -13.58 -12.05
CA GLU A 209 -19.97 -14.09 -13.13
C GLU A 209 -19.81 -13.23 -14.40
N ARG A 210 -19.73 -11.90 -14.22
CA ARG A 210 -19.66 -10.93 -15.32
C ARG A 210 -18.53 -9.95 -15.10
N GLU A 211 -17.88 -9.55 -16.20
CA GLU A 211 -16.71 -8.67 -16.16
C GLU A 211 -17.04 -7.26 -15.62
N ASP A 212 -18.24 -6.75 -15.89
CA ASP A 212 -18.70 -5.43 -15.44
C ASP A 212 -18.82 -5.32 -13.91
N TRP A 213 -18.96 -6.44 -13.18
CA TRP A 213 -19.00 -6.43 -11.71
C TRP A 213 -17.66 -6.02 -11.09
N ALA A 214 -16.55 -6.24 -11.77
CA ALA A 214 -15.21 -5.88 -11.31
C ALA A 214 -14.78 -4.46 -11.72
N GLN A 215 -15.59 -3.73 -12.50
CA GLN A 215 -15.18 -2.46 -13.09
C GLN A 215 -14.80 -1.40 -12.03
N SER A 216 -15.62 -1.24 -10.99
CA SER A 216 -15.32 -0.31 -9.90
C SER A 216 -14.09 -0.75 -9.10
N TRP A 217 -13.85 -2.05 -8.97
CA TRP A 217 -12.70 -2.62 -8.25
C TRP A 217 -11.37 -2.35 -8.97
N HIS A 218 -11.38 -2.32 -10.31
CA HIS A 218 -10.21 -1.95 -11.11
C HIS A 218 -9.78 -0.50 -10.89
N GLN A 219 -10.70 0.42 -10.61
CA GLN A 219 -10.36 1.81 -10.28
C GLN A 219 -9.50 1.90 -9.01
N TYR A 220 -9.69 0.98 -8.07
CA TYR A 220 -9.07 0.97 -6.74
C TYR A 220 -8.04 -0.15 -6.58
N SER A 221 -7.45 -0.61 -7.68
CA SER A 221 -6.43 -1.65 -7.65
C SER A 221 -5.38 -1.47 -8.74
N ARG A 222 -4.29 -2.23 -8.64
CA ARG A 222 -3.24 -2.31 -9.66
C ARG A 222 -2.92 -3.76 -9.98
N ASN A 223 -2.73 -4.09 -11.25
CA ASN A 223 -2.28 -5.42 -11.70
C ASN A 223 -3.22 -6.57 -11.25
N PHE A 224 -4.53 -6.32 -11.19
CA PHE A 224 -5.51 -7.38 -10.95
C PHE A 224 -5.95 -8.02 -12.26
N LYS A 225 -6.16 -9.33 -12.21
CA LYS A 225 -6.78 -10.07 -13.31
C LYS A 225 -8.23 -10.40 -12.97
N THR A 226 -9.16 -10.08 -13.86
CA THR A 226 -10.53 -10.61 -13.79
C THR A 226 -10.59 -12.00 -14.40
N ILE A 227 -11.30 -12.91 -13.73
CA ILE A 227 -11.49 -14.30 -14.15
C ILE A 227 -12.99 -14.58 -14.14
N ILE A 228 -13.50 -14.91 -15.33
CA ILE A 228 -14.84 -15.47 -15.49
C ILE A 228 -14.69 -16.99 -15.57
N PRO A 229 -15.28 -17.78 -14.65
CA PRO A 229 -15.17 -19.22 -14.70
C PRO A 229 -15.74 -19.78 -16.00
N VAL A 230 -14.98 -20.69 -16.62
CA VAL A 230 -15.45 -21.44 -17.79
C VAL A 230 -16.04 -22.75 -17.31
N ALA A 231 -17.27 -23.07 -17.73
CA ALA A 231 -17.92 -24.32 -17.41
C ALA A 231 -17.09 -25.51 -17.92
N LYS A 232 -16.81 -26.48 -17.05
CA LYS A 232 -16.16 -27.76 -17.39
C LYS A 232 -17.08 -28.94 -17.02
N ALA A 233 -16.52 -30.15 -16.91
CA ALA A 233 -17.25 -31.32 -16.45
C ALA A 233 -17.74 -31.14 -15.00
N LEU A 234 -19.05 -31.25 -14.78
CA LEU A 234 -19.68 -31.17 -13.47
C LEU A 234 -19.66 -32.53 -12.74
N PRO A 235 -19.53 -32.52 -11.39
CA PRO A 235 -19.88 -33.66 -10.54
C PRO A 235 -21.27 -34.20 -10.87
N ALA A 236 -21.46 -35.52 -10.78
CA ALA A 236 -22.71 -36.17 -11.16
C ALA A 236 -23.92 -35.55 -10.42
N ASP A 237 -23.77 -35.30 -9.12
CA ASP A 237 -24.80 -34.75 -8.24
C ASP A 237 -25.23 -33.32 -8.61
N LEU A 238 -24.36 -32.56 -9.30
CA LEU A 238 -24.65 -31.19 -9.74
C LEU A 238 -25.26 -31.11 -11.15
N ARG A 239 -25.22 -32.20 -11.95
CA ARG A 239 -25.72 -32.16 -13.34
C ARG A 239 -27.21 -31.88 -13.43
N GLN A 240 -27.98 -32.40 -12.47
CA GLN A 240 -29.43 -32.25 -12.42
C GLN A 240 -29.89 -30.96 -11.69
N ARG A 241 -28.97 -30.23 -11.05
CA ARG A 241 -29.28 -28.98 -10.35
C ARG A 241 -29.52 -27.83 -11.34
N SER A 242 -30.13 -26.76 -10.83
CA SER A 242 -30.39 -25.54 -11.60
C SER A 242 -29.10 -24.86 -12.08
N ASN A 243 -29.21 -23.99 -13.08
CA ASN A 243 -28.06 -23.27 -13.63
C ASN A 243 -27.36 -22.39 -12.58
N HIS A 244 -28.10 -21.86 -11.62
CA HIS A 244 -27.56 -21.05 -10.54
C HIS A 244 -26.58 -21.85 -9.66
N PHE A 245 -26.95 -23.06 -9.22
CA PHE A 245 -26.05 -23.95 -8.46
C PHE A 245 -24.79 -24.32 -9.25
N LYS A 246 -24.94 -24.54 -10.56
CA LYS A 246 -23.81 -24.87 -11.44
C LYS A 246 -22.84 -23.70 -11.54
N LEU A 247 -23.35 -22.47 -11.63
CA LEU A 247 -22.54 -21.26 -11.65
C LEU A 247 -21.81 -21.04 -10.31
N ASP A 248 -22.52 -21.13 -9.18
CA ASP A 248 -21.94 -21.01 -7.84
C ASP A 248 -20.79 -22.01 -7.64
N TYR A 249 -20.98 -23.24 -8.11
CA TYR A 249 -19.93 -24.26 -8.09
C TYR A 249 -18.69 -23.80 -8.86
N TRP A 250 -18.83 -23.28 -10.08
CA TRP A 250 -17.69 -22.83 -10.88
C TRP A 250 -16.99 -21.61 -10.28
N LEU A 251 -17.75 -20.69 -9.68
CA LEU A 251 -17.21 -19.53 -8.95
C LEU A 251 -16.38 -19.98 -7.76
N LEU A 252 -16.93 -20.82 -6.88
CA LEU A 252 -16.22 -21.36 -5.72
C LEU A 252 -15.05 -22.26 -6.11
N LYS A 253 -15.20 -23.09 -7.16
CA LYS A 253 -14.14 -23.97 -7.64
C LYS A 253 -12.94 -23.16 -8.14
N THR A 254 -13.21 -22.08 -8.87
CA THR A 254 -12.18 -21.15 -9.33
C THR A 254 -11.51 -20.44 -8.15
N LEU A 255 -12.28 -20.00 -7.16
CA LEU A 255 -11.75 -19.38 -5.94
C LEU A 255 -10.88 -20.36 -5.14
N PHE A 256 -11.30 -21.62 -5.01
CA PHE A 256 -10.51 -22.66 -4.37
C PHE A 256 -9.19 -22.91 -5.09
N GLU A 257 -9.20 -22.96 -6.42
CA GLU A 257 -7.99 -23.26 -7.20
C GLU A 257 -7.00 -22.10 -7.23
N GLN A 258 -7.50 -20.86 -7.37
CA GLN A 258 -6.67 -19.70 -7.71
C GLN A 258 -6.56 -18.67 -6.57
N GLY A 259 -7.44 -18.72 -5.59
CA GLY A 259 -7.60 -17.68 -4.59
C GLY A 259 -7.94 -16.30 -5.18
N GLY A 260 -8.07 -15.32 -4.30
CA GLY A 260 -8.38 -13.94 -4.66
C GLY A 260 -9.69 -13.49 -4.05
N LEU A 261 -10.47 -12.72 -4.81
CA LEU A 261 -11.72 -12.10 -4.39
C LEU A 261 -12.85 -12.52 -5.33
N LEU A 262 -13.81 -13.28 -4.81
CA LEU A 262 -15.07 -13.60 -5.48
C LEU A 262 -16.10 -12.49 -5.19
N ILE A 263 -16.49 -11.77 -6.24
CA ILE A 263 -17.47 -10.68 -6.20
C ILE A 263 -18.84 -11.25 -6.54
N LEU A 264 -19.80 -11.12 -5.62
CA LEU A 264 -21.14 -11.75 -5.68
C LEU A 264 -22.24 -10.77 -6.10
N GLY A 265 -21.93 -9.86 -7.01
CA GLY A 265 -22.90 -8.91 -7.56
C GLY A 265 -22.27 -7.62 -8.04
N THR A 266 -23.10 -6.70 -8.49
CA THR A 266 -22.64 -5.36 -8.87
C THR A 266 -22.40 -4.53 -7.63
N VAL A 267 -21.12 -4.31 -7.31
CA VAL A 267 -20.68 -3.47 -6.19
C VAL A 267 -19.95 -2.26 -6.73
N LYS A 268 -20.34 -1.06 -6.30
CA LYS A 268 -19.61 0.17 -6.60
C LYS A 268 -18.76 0.54 -5.38
N LEU A 269 -17.45 0.37 -5.49
CA LEU A 269 -16.52 0.83 -4.48
C LEU A 269 -16.23 2.33 -4.63
N HIS A 270 -15.95 2.97 -3.50
CA HIS A 270 -15.59 4.39 -3.40
C HIS A 270 -14.18 4.61 -2.81
N ARG A 271 -13.46 3.54 -2.49
CA ARG A 271 -12.10 3.59 -1.92
C ARG A 271 -11.31 2.29 -2.13
N PRO A 272 -9.97 2.34 -1.93
CA PRO A 272 -9.11 1.15 -1.87
C PRO A 272 -9.58 0.11 -0.87
N PHE A 273 -9.22 -1.15 -1.12
CA PHE A 273 -9.74 -2.31 -0.40
C PHE A 273 -8.63 -3.26 0.08
N GLY A 274 -7.40 -2.77 0.22
CA GLY A 274 -6.26 -3.55 0.68
C GLY A 274 -6.50 -4.24 2.04
N ARG A 275 -7.33 -3.66 2.93
CA ARG A 275 -7.72 -4.29 4.19
C ARG A 275 -8.51 -5.59 4.01
N LEU A 276 -9.36 -5.66 2.99
CA LEU A 276 -10.10 -6.88 2.66
C LEU A 276 -9.13 -7.98 2.21
N ARG A 277 -8.02 -7.62 1.58
CA ARG A 277 -7.00 -8.57 1.11
C ARG A 277 -5.95 -8.95 2.16
N ALA A 278 -5.70 -8.11 3.14
CA ALA A 278 -4.67 -8.35 4.14
C ALA A 278 -5.12 -9.40 5.17
N GLY A 279 -4.40 -10.51 5.27
CA GLY A 279 -4.70 -11.63 6.17
C GLY A 279 -5.20 -12.88 5.44
N GLY A 280 -5.96 -13.69 6.18
CA GLY A 280 -6.61 -14.90 5.67
C GLY A 280 -7.97 -14.62 5.02
N ASP A 281 -8.78 -15.67 4.96
CA ASP A 281 -10.09 -15.63 4.32
C ASP A 281 -11.01 -14.57 4.92
N VAL A 282 -11.84 -13.97 4.06
CA VAL A 282 -12.73 -12.86 4.40
C VAL A 282 -14.09 -13.07 3.74
N LEU A 283 -15.15 -12.72 4.45
CA LEU A 283 -16.47 -12.53 3.88
C LEU A 283 -16.90 -11.10 4.20
N ALA A 284 -17.27 -10.34 3.18
CA ALA A 284 -17.73 -8.97 3.34
C ALA A 284 -19.24 -8.88 3.05
N PHE A 285 -19.97 -8.21 3.95
CA PHE A 285 -21.43 -8.17 3.94
C PHE A 285 -21.95 -6.73 3.95
N GLU A 286 -23.08 -6.53 3.29
CA GLU A 286 -23.98 -5.40 3.51
C GLU A 286 -25.25 -5.92 4.21
N GLY A 287 -25.39 -5.64 5.50
CA GLY A 287 -26.45 -6.28 6.30
C GLY A 287 -26.27 -7.80 6.29
N GLU A 288 -27.31 -8.54 5.85
CA GLU A 288 -27.26 -10.01 5.70
C GLU A 288 -26.70 -10.50 4.36
N HIS A 289 -26.47 -9.60 3.40
CA HIS A 289 -26.13 -9.98 2.04
C HIS A 289 -24.61 -10.02 1.88
N CYS A 290 -24.07 -11.21 1.55
CA CYS A 290 -22.64 -11.34 1.26
C CYS A 290 -22.34 -10.81 -0.14
N LEU A 291 -21.43 -9.84 -0.24
CA LEU A 291 -21.06 -9.21 -1.50
C LEU A 291 -19.68 -9.65 -1.99
N LEU A 292 -18.85 -10.18 -1.09
CA LEU A 292 -17.47 -10.56 -1.38
C LEU A 292 -17.06 -11.78 -0.55
N VAL A 293 -16.44 -12.76 -1.20
CA VAL A 293 -15.72 -13.85 -0.53
C VAL A 293 -14.28 -13.81 -0.98
N GLY A 294 -13.36 -13.54 -0.06
CA GLY A 294 -11.92 -13.56 -0.32
C GLY A 294 -11.28 -14.78 0.31
N ALA A 295 -10.43 -15.48 -0.44
CA ALA A 295 -9.78 -16.69 0.06
C ALA A 295 -8.40 -16.95 -0.54
N GLN A 296 -7.56 -17.64 0.22
CA GLN A 296 -6.32 -18.22 -0.31
C GLN A 296 -6.63 -19.43 -1.21
N PRO A 297 -5.72 -19.77 -2.16
CA PRO A 297 -5.82 -21.05 -2.85
C PRO A 297 -5.87 -22.20 -1.84
N ARG A 298 -6.77 -23.15 -2.10
CA ARG A 298 -7.04 -24.32 -1.26
C ARG A 298 -7.56 -24.00 0.14
N SER A 299 -8.26 -22.87 0.30
CA SER A 299 -8.91 -22.50 1.55
C SER A 299 -9.82 -23.64 2.08
N PRO A 300 -9.70 -24.01 3.37
CA PRO A 300 -10.60 -24.97 4.01
C PRO A 300 -12.06 -24.53 3.99
N LEU A 301 -12.32 -23.23 4.19
CA LEU A 301 -13.67 -22.66 4.10
C LEU A 301 -14.28 -22.91 2.72
N ILE A 302 -13.53 -22.62 1.65
CA ILE A 302 -14.04 -22.81 0.29
C ILE A 302 -14.21 -24.29 -0.04
N SER A 303 -13.35 -25.17 0.50
CA SER A 303 -13.52 -26.62 0.39
C SER A 303 -14.83 -27.09 1.00
N GLU A 304 -15.16 -26.62 2.20
CA GLU A 304 -16.40 -26.97 2.90
C GLU A 304 -17.62 -26.43 2.14
N LEU A 305 -17.58 -25.16 1.71
CA LEU A 305 -18.66 -24.57 0.90
C LEU A 305 -18.89 -25.36 -0.40
N LEU A 306 -17.83 -25.79 -1.08
CA LEU A 306 -17.93 -26.64 -2.26
C LEU A 306 -18.59 -27.98 -1.94
N GLN A 307 -18.21 -28.62 -0.84
CA GLN A 307 -18.78 -29.90 -0.44
C GLN A 307 -20.27 -29.76 -0.13
N GLN A 308 -20.64 -28.76 0.67
CA GLN A 308 -22.04 -28.47 1.02
C GLN A 308 -22.87 -28.13 -0.23
N LEU A 309 -22.32 -27.39 -1.19
CA LEU A 309 -23.02 -27.08 -2.44
C LEU A 309 -23.26 -28.33 -3.31
N ILE A 310 -22.35 -29.32 -3.27
CA ILE A 310 -22.50 -30.59 -4.02
C ILE A 310 -23.57 -31.48 -3.39
N VAL A 311 -23.50 -31.71 -2.08
CA VAL A 311 -24.34 -32.71 -1.39
C VAL A 311 -25.60 -32.14 -0.75
N GLY A 312 -25.59 -30.86 -0.39
CA GLY A 312 -26.65 -30.19 0.35
C GLY A 312 -27.81 -29.71 -0.51
N SER A 313 -28.72 -28.95 0.11
CA SER A 313 -29.88 -28.34 -0.54
C SER A 313 -29.78 -26.81 -0.62
N GLU A 314 -28.89 -26.24 0.17
CA GLU A 314 -28.68 -24.82 0.38
C GLU A 314 -27.93 -24.19 -0.80
N SER A 315 -28.40 -23.03 -1.22
CA SER A 315 -27.73 -22.14 -2.17
C SER A 315 -26.46 -21.52 -1.57
N LEU A 316 -25.58 -20.97 -2.42
CA LEU A 316 -24.39 -20.28 -1.92
C LEU A 316 -24.74 -19.13 -0.96
N THR A 317 -25.79 -18.36 -1.28
CA THR A 317 -26.25 -17.27 -0.41
C THR A 317 -26.65 -17.77 0.97
N GLU A 318 -27.41 -18.86 1.06
CA GLU A 318 -27.81 -19.47 2.34
C GLU A 318 -26.62 -19.98 3.13
N LEU A 319 -25.68 -20.66 2.46
CA LEU A 319 -24.44 -21.13 3.10
C LEU A 319 -23.62 -19.96 3.66
N LEU A 320 -23.49 -18.85 2.93
CA LEU A 320 -22.77 -17.66 3.42
C LEU A 320 -23.47 -16.99 4.60
N THR A 321 -24.80 -16.97 4.64
CA THR A 321 -25.57 -16.54 5.82
C THR A 321 -25.31 -17.46 7.02
N MET A 322 -25.22 -18.78 6.81
CA MET A 322 -24.86 -19.73 7.86
C MET A 322 -23.43 -19.51 8.38
N VAL A 323 -22.46 -19.23 7.49
CA VAL A 323 -21.09 -18.87 7.88
C VAL A 323 -21.09 -17.62 8.75
N LYS A 324 -21.85 -16.58 8.38
CA LYS A 324 -21.96 -15.35 9.17
C LYS A 324 -22.55 -15.59 10.55
N ALA A 325 -23.58 -16.44 10.65
CA ALA A 325 -24.26 -16.72 11.90
C ALA A 325 -23.40 -17.53 12.88
N GLN A 326 -22.56 -18.45 12.38
CA GLN A 326 -21.80 -19.38 13.21
C GLN A 326 -20.39 -19.63 12.63
N PRO A 327 -19.53 -18.61 12.52
CA PRO A 327 -18.24 -18.72 11.81
C PRO A 327 -17.32 -19.79 12.39
N GLU A 328 -17.41 -20.04 13.70
CA GLU A 328 -16.62 -21.07 14.41
C GLU A 328 -16.87 -22.48 13.88
N ARG A 329 -18.07 -22.77 13.34
CA ARG A 329 -18.39 -24.08 12.73
C ARG A 329 -17.72 -24.28 11.38
N TRP A 330 -17.34 -23.19 10.72
CA TRP A 330 -16.75 -23.18 9.38
C TRP A 330 -15.24 -22.96 9.43
N SER A 331 -14.71 -22.48 10.55
CA SER A 331 -13.28 -22.41 10.80
C SER A 331 -12.75 -23.79 11.20
N ALA A 332 -11.95 -24.41 10.32
CA ALA A 332 -11.17 -25.58 10.69
C ALA A 332 -10.03 -25.17 11.65
N GLY A 333 -10.26 -25.24 12.96
CA GLY A 333 -9.23 -25.03 13.98
C GLY A 333 -8.68 -23.59 14.04
N THR A 334 -7.40 -23.40 13.67
CA THR A 334 -6.64 -22.14 13.85
C THR A 334 -6.92 -21.07 12.78
N HIS A 335 -7.71 -21.37 11.75
CA HIS A 335 -7.98 -20.46 10.63
C HIS A 335 -9.18 -19.56 10.91
N LYS A 336 -8.92 -18.35 11.40
CA LYS A 336 -9.99 -17.39 11.72
C LYS A 336 -10.53 -16.72 10.45
N ILE A 337 -11.81 -16.99 10.16
CA ILE A 337 -12.56 -16.30 9.10
C ILE A 337 -12.79 -14.84 9.53
N ARG A 338 -12.50 -13.89 8.65
CA ARG A 338 -12.77 -12.47 8.90
C ARG A 338 -14.13 -12.10 8.33
N LEU A 339 -15.06 -11.71 9.20
CA LEU A 339 -16.34 -11.14 8.79
C LEU A 339 -16.22 -9.61 8.81
N VAL A 340 -16.55 -8.96 7.70
CA VAL A 340 -16.40 -7.50 7.52
C VAL A 340 -17.72 -6.89 7.07
N ASP A 341 -18.14 -5.79 7.70
CA ASP A 341 -19.20 -4.92 7.17
C ASP A 341 -18.58 -4.02 6.08
N ILE A 342 -19.07 -4.10 4.84
CA ILE A 342 -18.47 -3.40 3.71
C ILE A 342 -18.97 -1.95 3.54
N LYS A 343 -19.87 -1.45 4.40
CA LYS A 343 -20.49 -0.11 4.28
C LYS A 343 -19.48 1.01 4.00
N ASP A 344 -18.33 0.99 4.68
CA ASP A 344 -17.28 2.02 4.52
C ASP A 344 -16.73 2.11 3.08
N TRP A 345 -16.83 1.03 2.30
CA TRP A 345 -16.40 0.99 0.91
C TRP A 345 -17.50 1.36 -0.09
N LEU A 346 -18.76 1.32 0.35
CA LEU A 346 -19.94 1.60 -0.49
C LEU A 346 -20.37 3.07 -0.45
N GLN A 347 -19.89 3.86 0.53
CA GLN A 347 -20.26 5.25 0.78
C GLN A 347 -19.27 6.27 0.20
#